data_AF-A0A550C188-F1
#
_entry.id   AF-A0A550C188-F1
#
_cell.length_a   1.000
_cell.length_b   1.000
_cell.length_c   1.000
_cell.angle_alpha   90.00
_cell.angle_beta   90.00
_cell.angle_gamma   90.00
#
_symmetry.space_group_name_H-M   'P 1'
#
loop_
_entity.id
_entity.type
_entity.pdbx_description
1 polymer ?
#
loop_
_entity_poly.entity_id
_entity_poly.type
_entity_poly.pdbx_seq_one_letter_code
_entity_poly.pdbx_strand_id
1 'polypeptide(L)'
;MTNAVTTPNIPLNQQTSHVPADPQARSIPLDARQRPVHLTILPPLLRLVLYKRDIVALAAQYKTHASHHRDPTFWKALSRQLKPVLDFLNEVKIEATLAAVLSVALSDWEHAQSYPSTSDLRHESHRKRSSLEARHAIGRTILSVLDTHKKNSYAAPHWRFLGMREVLIDNMRRAWYKLHAYVRDLQSVFSWMQPDIDASLTLAGTCDLTALRDGLLARSRVLSEARSAGARLLKDELRAEIRRTMPS
;
A
#
# COMPACT_ATOMS: atom_id res chain seq x y z
N MET A 1 80.42 6.29 -0.96
CA MET A 1 79.73 5.45 -1.95
C MET A 1 78.23 5.57 -1.70
N THR A 2 77.53 6.23 -2.64
CA THR A 2 76.13 6.03 -3.11
C THR A 2 75.04 5.65 -2.07
N ASN A 3 74.14 6.58 -1.70
CA ASN A 3 72.83 6.95 -2.30
C ASN A 3 71.65 6.21 -1.61
N ALA A 4 70.85 6.89 -0.77
CA ALA A 4 69.55 7.56 -1.06
C ALA A 4 68.37 6.62 -0.68
N VAL A 5 67.24 6.97 -0.01
CA VAL A 5 66.34 8.14 -0.01
C VAL A 5 65.44 8.14 1.26
N THR A 6 65.41 9.27 1.99
CA THR A 6 64.28 10.13 2.46
C THR A 6 62.87 9.57 2.85
N THR A 7 62.55 9.64 4.17
CA THR A 7 61.31 10.10 4.94
C THR A 7 59.86 10.06 4.37
N PRO A 8 58.76 10.29 5.19
CA PRO A 8 58.54 10.23 6.66
C PRO A 8 57.18 9.62 7.14
N ASN A 9 57.02 9.54 8.49
CA ASN A 9 55.80 9.49 9.32
C ASN A 9 54.47 9.97 8.70
N ILE A 10 53.35 9.23 8.89
CA ILE A 10 52.02 9.67 9.43
C ILE A 10 51.24 8.42 9.92
N PRO A 11 50.62 8.41 11.13
CA PRO A 11 49.73 7.32 11.57
C PRO A 11 48.36 7.38 10.86
N LEU A 12 47.95 6.27 10.26
CA LEU A 12 46.69 6.19 9.52
C LEU A 12 45.51 5.94 10.49
N ASN A 13 44.69 6.97 10.64
CA ASN A 13 43.32 6.94 11.14
C ASN A 13 42.56 5.67 10.69
N GLN A 14 42.06 4.87 11.64
CA GLN A 14 40.84 4.10 11.41
C GLN A 14 39.68 4.87 12.02
N GLN A 15 39.09 5.70 11.16
CA GLN A 15 37.81 6.36 11.37
C GLN A 15 36.76 5.33 11.79
N THR A 16 36.16 5.59 12.94
CA THR A 16 34.77 5.24 13.24
C THR A 16 33.90 5.56 12.03
N SER A 17 33.40 4.54 11.34
CA SER A 17 32.27 4.68 10.41
C SER A 17 31.02 5.07 11.21
N HIS A 18 30.92 6.36 11.52
CA HIS A 18 29.63 7.01 11.69
C HIS A 18 28.95 6.96 10.33
N VAL A 19 28.11 5.94 10.13
CA VAL A 19 27.05 6.02 9.12
C VAL A 19 26.16 7.20 9.56
N PRO A 20 26.03 8.27 8.75
CA PRO A 20 25.08 9.32 9.07
C PRO A 20 23.68 8.71 9.00
N ALA A 21 22.95 8.79 10.11
CA ALA A 21 21.53 8.48 10.15
C ALA A 21 20.83 9.35 9.10
N ASP A 22 20.17 8.71 8.15
CA ASP A 22 19.38 9.37 7.11
C ASP A 22 18.32 10.28 7.78
N PRO A 23 18.33 11.60 7.53
CA PRO A 23 17.39 12.53 8.15
C PRO A 23 15.94 12.36 7.68
N GLN A 24 15.62 11.32 6.90
CA GLN A 24 14.25 10.90 6.59
C GLN A 24 13.69 9.80 7.50
N ALA A 25 14.36 9.46 8.61
CA ALA A 25 13.71 8.78 9.72
C ALA A 25 12.68 9.74 10.35
N ARG A 26 11.51 9.87 9.72
CA ARG A 26 10.32 10.50 10.33
C ARG A 26 10.13 9.81 11.66
N SER A 27 10.45 10.51 12.75
CA SER A 27 10.16 10.11 14.11
C SER A 27 8.67 9.82 14.20
N ILE A 28 8.32 8.53 14.18
CA ILE A 28 6.94 8.08 14.33
C ILE A 28 6.53 8.37 15.78
N PRO A 29 5.35 8.96 16.03
CA PRO A 29 4.86 9.20 17.39
C PRO A 29 4.88 7.89 18.20
N LEU A 30 5.30 7.96 19.47
CA LEU A 30 5.33 6.79 20.37
C LEU A 30 3.98 6.02 20.40
N ASP A 31 2.87 6.68 20.09
CA ASP A 31 1.52 6.10 19.99
C ASP A 31 1.37 4.96 18.96
N ALA A 32 2.21 4.90 17.91
CA ALA A 32 2.10 3.85 16.89
C ALA A 32 2.58 2.48 17.40
N ARG A 33 3.42 2.45 18.44
CA ARG A 33 3.91 1.20 19.06
C ARG A 33 2.90 0.56 20.01
N GLN A 34 1.84 1.29 20.39
CA GLN A 34 0.80 0.80 21.31
C GLN A 34 -0.47 0.37 20.59
N ARG A 35 -0.60 0.63 19.28
CA ARG A 35 -1.78 0.23 18.51
C ARG A 35 -1.68 -1.21 18.03
N PRO A 36 -2.76 -2.01 18.16
CA PRO A 36 -2.82 -3.33 17.57
C PRO A 36 -2.44 -3.29 16.08
N VAL A 37 -1.58 -4.23 15.68
CA VAL A 37 -0.99 -4.29 14.33
C VAL A 37 -2.05 -4.33 13.23
N HIS A 38 -3.15 -5.06 13.47
CA HIS A 38 -4.26 -5.16 12.55
C HIS A 38 -4.90 -3.77 12.26
N LEU A 39 -4.94 -2.84 13.22
CA LEU A 39 -5.44 -1.48 13.01
C LEU A 39 -4.48 -0.60 12.20
N THR A 40 -3.18 -0.87 12.29
CA THR A 40 -2.14 -0.16 11.53
C THR A 40 -2.13 -0.60 10.06
N ILE A 41 -2.33 -1.90 9.80
CA ILE A 41 -2.32 -2.49 8.45
C ILE A 41 -3.67 -2.28 7.73
N LEU A 42 -4.78 -2.17 8.46
CA LEU A 42 -6.12 -2.09 7.88
C LEU A 42 -6.32 -0.96 6.85
N PRO A 43 -5.96 0.32 7.11
CA PRO A 43 -6.15 1.38 6.13
C PRO A 43 -5.43 1.15 4.78
N PRO A 44 -4.12 0.85 4.73
CA PRO A 44 -3.45 0.58 3.46
C PRO A 44 -3.95 -0.72 2.79
N LEU A 45 -4.31 -1.76 3.56
CA LEU A 45 -4.86 -3.01 3.03
C LEU A 45 -6.23 -2.81 2.37
N LEU A 46 -7.15 -2.10 3.03
CA LEU A 46 -8.47 -1.77 2.50
C LEU A 46 -8.35 -0.96 1.20
N ARG A 47 -7.47 0.06 1.18
CA ARG A 47 -7.24 0.87 -0.03
C ARG A 47 -6.65 0.04 -1.16
N LEU A 48 -5.70 -0.86 -0.87
CA LEU A 48 -5.12 -1.73 -1.87
C LEU A 48 -6.19 -2.60 -2.56
N VAL A 49 -7.12 -3.18 -1.81
CA VAL A 49 -8.24 -3.96 -2.36
C VAL A 49 -9.16 -3.10 -3.23
N LEU A 50 -9.50 -1.88 -2.78
CA LEU A 50 -10.35 -0.97 -3.54
C LEU A 50 -9.71 -0.58 -4.87
N TYR A 51 -8.44 -0.16 -4.87
CA TYR A 51 -7.74 0.22 -6.11
C TYR A 51 -7.44 -0.98 -7.03
N LYS A 52 -7.27 -2.19 -6.48
CA LYS A 52 -7.21 -3.42 -7.28
C LYS A 52 -8.51 -3.60 -8.06
N ARG A 53 -9.67 -3.48 -7.40
CA ARG A 53 -10.99 -3.61 -8.03
C ARG A 53 -11.21 -2.53 -9.10
N ASP A 54 -10.85 -1.28 -8.82
CA ASP A 54 -10.93 -0.18 -9.78
C ASP A 54 -10.13 -0.47 -11.04
N ILE A 55 -8.87 -0.91 -10.90
CA ILE A 55 -8.01 -1.21 -12.05
C ILE A 55 -8.59 -2.33 -12.89
N VAL A 56 -9.12 -3.39 -12.26
CA VAL A 56 -9.75 -4.50 -12.98
C VAL A 56 -10.99 -4.02 -13.75
N ALA A 57 -11.83 -3.20 -13.12
CA ALA A 57 -13.03 -2.65 -13.76
C ALA A 57 -12.67 -1.70 -14.93
N LEU A 58 -11.72 -0.80 -14.72
CA LEU A 58 -11.26 0.14 -15.75
C LEU A 58 -10.58 -0.60 -16.92
N ALA A 59 -9.79 -1.64 -16.64
CA ALA A 59 -9.21 -2.51 -17.66
C ALA A 59 -10.28 -3.23 -18.48
N ALA A 60 -11.34 -3.73 -17.84
CA ALA A 60 -12.46 -4.36 -18.54
C ALA A 60 -13.18 -3.35 -19.44
N GLN A 61 -13.49 -2.15 -18.93
CA GLN A 61 -14.10 -1.07 -19.71
C GLN A 61 -13.22 -0.64 -20.89
N TYR A 62 -11.91 -0.54 -20.69
CA TYR A 62 -10.95 -0.23 -21.75
C TYR A 62 -10.98 -1.29 -22.86
N LYS A 63 -10.96 -2.58 -22.52
CA LYS A 63 -11.04 -3.68 -23.51
C LYS A 63 -12.32 -3.66 -24.33
N THR A 64 -13.45 -3.31 -23.73
CA THR A 64 -14.74 -3.27 -24.44
C THR A 64 -14.96 -1.98 -25.22
N HIS A 65 -14.10 -0.97 -25.05
CA HIS A 65 -14.27 0.32 -25.71
C HIS A 65 -13.92 0.25 -27.20
N ALA A 66 -14.71 0.89 -28.06
CA ALA A 66 -14.53 0.85 -29.52
C ALA A 66 -13.15 1.33 -30.00
N SER A 67 -12.48 2.22 -29.25
CA SER A 67 -11.13 2.67 -29.57
C SER A 67 -10.05 1.60 -29.33
N HIS A 68 -10.32 0.57 -28.52
CA HIS A 68 -9.37 -0.51 -28.24
C HIS A 68 -9.08 -1.35 -29.48
N HIS A 69 -10.09 -1.58 -30.32
CA HIS A 69 -9.94 -2.28 -31.60
C HIS A 69 -9.00 -1.59 -32.58
N ARG A 70 -8.72 -0.29 -32.37
CA ARG A 70 -7.84 0.50 -33.25
C ARG A 70 -6.36 0.45 -32.85
N ASP A 71 -6.03 0.06 -31.62
CA ASP A 71 -4.64 -0.02 -31.16
C ASP A 71 -4.44 -1.08 -30.05
N PRO A 72 -4.23 -2.36 -30.44
CA PRO A 72 -4.00 -3.44 -29.49
C PRO A 72 -2.61 -3.38 -28.84
N THR A 73 -1.69 -2.58 -29.39
CA THR A 73 -0.27 -2.56 -29.00
C THR A 73 -0.10 -2.00 -27.59
N PHE A 74 -0.73 -0.86 -27.32
CA PHE A 74 -0.73 -0.25 -25.98
C PHE A 74 -1.26 -1.22 -24.93
N TRP A 75 -2.44 -1.81 -25.17
CA TRP A 75 -3.06 -2.72 -24.21
C TRP A 75 -2.22 -3.96 -23.95
N LYS A 76 -1.61 -4.53 -25.00
CA LYS A 76 -0.69 -5.67 -24.86
C LYS A 76 0.52 -5.32 -24.00
N ALA A 77 1.10 -4.12 -24.17
CA ALA A 77 2.20 -3.64 -23.36
C ALA A 77 1.78 -3.40 -21.90
N LEU A 78 0.63 -2.74 -21.67
CA LEU A 78 0.10 -2.48 -20.34
C LEU A 78 -0.26 -3.77 -19.60
N SER A 79 -0.88 -4.73 -20.29
CA SER A 79 -1.25 -6.04 -19.72
C SER A 79 -0.04 -6.79 -19.19
N ARG A 80 1.12 -6.70 -19.86
CA ARG A 80 2.37 -7.30 -19.39
C ARG A 80 2.86 -6.70 -18.08
N GLN A 81 2.58 -5.42 -17.82
CA GLN A 81 2.94 -4.75 -16.56
C GLN A 81 1.90 -4.99 -15.47
N LEU A 82 0.62 -5.02 -15.83
CA LEU A 82 -0.48 -5.23 -14.90
C LEU A 82 -0.53 -6.67 -14.36
N LYS A 83 -0.23 -7.66 -15.21
CA LYS A 83 -0.35 -9.08 -14.86
C LYS A 83 0.48 -9.49 -13.63
N PRO A 84 1.79 -9.19 -13.53
CA PRO A 84 2.58 -9.53 -12.33
C PRO A 84 2.02 -8.95 -11.03
N VAL A 85 1.45 -7.74 -11.09
CA VAL A 85 0.86 -7.08 -9.92
C VAL A 85 -0.43 -7.78 -9.48
N LEU A 86 -1.33 -8.08 -10.43
CA LEU A 86 -2.58 -8.79 -10.12
C LEU A 86 -2.33 -10.23 -9.67
N ASP A 87 -1.42 -10.94 -10.34
CA ASP A 87 -1.03 -12.30 -9.99
C ASP A 87 -0.47 -12.33 -8.55
N PHE A 88 0.42 -11.39 -8.20
CA PHE A 88 0.90 -11.23 -6.84
C PHE A 88 -0.22 -10.98 -5.82
N LEU A 89 -1.11 -10.00 -6.07
CA LEU A 89 -2.20 -9.67 -5.14
C LEU A 89 -3.19 -10.83 -4.94
N ASN A 90 -3.35 -11.69 -5.94
CA ASN A 90 -4.16 -12.89 -5.86
C ASN A 90 -3.44 -14.02 -5.10
N GLU A 91 -2.15 -14.20 -5.36
CA GLU A 91 -1.29 -15.18 -4.70
C GLU A 91 -1.22 -14.96 -3.19
N VAL A 92 -1.04 -13.71 -2.75
CA VAL A 92 -1.09 -13.34 -1.32
C VAL A 92 -2.52 -13.23 -0.77
N LYS A 93 -3.53 -13.61 -1.57
CA LYS A 93 -4.95 -13.59 -1.20
C LYS A 93 -5.36 -12.29 -0.51
N ILE A 94 -5.06 -11.14 -1.12
CA ILE A 94 -5.19 -9.83 -0.46
C ILE A 94 -6.61 -9.54 0.06
N GLU A 95 -7.64 -10.05 -0.61
CA GLU A 95 -9.03 -9.88 -0.20
C GLU A 95 -9.39 -10.77 1.01
N ALA A 96 -8.89 -12.01 1.04
CA ALA A 96 -9.04 -12.88 2.21
C ALA A 96 -8.28 -12.32 3.41
N THR A 97 -7.08 -11.78 3.17
CA THR A 97 -6.29 -11.08 4.20
C THR A 97 -7.07 -9.90 4.77
N LEU A 98 -7.70 -9.07 3.93
CA LEU A 98 -8.56 -7.98 4.38
C LEU A 98 -9.74 -8.49 5.23
N ALA A 99 -10.43 -9.54 4.77
CA ALA A 99 -11.55 -10.12 5.50
C ALA A 99 -11.12 -10.65 6.88
N ALA A 100 -9.96 -11.30 6.95
CA ALA A 100 -9.42 -11.84 8.19
C ALA A 100 -8.99 -10.73 9.16
N VAL A 101 -8.28 -9.70 8.68
CA VAL A 101 -7.90 -8.53 9.48
C VAL A 101 -9.14 -7.80 10.02
N LEU A 102 -10.18 -7.67 9.21
CA LEU A 102 -11.47 -7.13 9.65
C LEU A 102 -12.14 -8.03 10.70
N SER A 103 -12.13 -9.35 10.50
CA SER A 103 -12.70 -10.32 11.44
C SER A 103 -12.00 -10.26 12.80
N VAL A 104 -10.67 -10.18 12.83
CA VAL A 104 -9.89 -10.04 14.08
C VAL A 104 -10.23 -8.71 14.76
N ALA A 105 -10.27 -7.61 14.00
CA ALA A 105 -10.62 -6.30 14.54
C ALA A 105 -12.05 -6.28 15.15
N LEU A 106 -12.97 -7.07 14.58
CA LEU A 106 -14.33 -7.25 15.10
C LEU A 106 -14.40 -8.29 16.26
N SER A 107 -13.56 -9.32 16.25
CA SER A 107 -13.53 -10.35 17.31
C SER A 107 -12.90 -9.81 18.60
N ASP A 108 -11.81 -9.05 18.50
CA ASP A 108 -11.24 -8.31 19.63
C ASP A 108 -12.27 -7.36 20.24
N TRP A 109 -13.16 -6.85 19.38
CA TRP A 109 -14.30 -6.08 19.82
C TRP A 109 -15.32 -6.93 20.61
N GLU A 110 -15.77 -8.08 20.10
CA GLU A 110 -16.75 -8.96 20.77
C GLU A 110 -16.21 -9.53 22.09
N HIS A 111 -14.94 -9.94 22.13
CA HIS A 111 -14.28 -10.44 23.34
C HIS A 111 -14.18 -9.38 24.44
N ALA A 112 -14.07 -8.11 24.07
CA ALA A 112 -14.14 -7.02 25.04
C ALA A 112 -15.55 -6.83 25.65
N GLN A 113 -16.59 -7.44 25.06
CA GLN A 113 -17.96 -7.38 25.58
C GLN A 113 -18.36 -8.58 26.44
N SER A 114 -17.73 -9.75 26.25
CA SER A 114 -18.19 -11.03 26.79
C SER A 114 -17.60 -11.44 28.15
N TYR A 115 -16.74 -10.61 28.77
CA TYR A 115 -16.33 -10.81 30.17
C TYR A 115 -17.41 -10.29 31.14
N PRO A 116 -18.02 -11.15 31.98
CA PRO A 116 -18.89 -10.72 33.08
C PRO A 116 -18.04 -10.13 34.21
N SER A 117 -18.37 -8.92 34.64
CA SER A 117 -17.72 -8.24 35.76
C SER A 117 -18.03 -8.95 37.08
N THR A 118 -17.11 -9.75 37.60
CA THR A 118 -16.99 -9.98 39.04
C THR A 118 -15.70 -9.31 39.52
N SER A 119 -15.87 -8.34 40.43
CA SER A 119 -14.82 -7.57 41.13
C SER A 119 -14.17 -6.40 40.36
N ASP A 120 -14.13 -5.26 41.04
CA ASP A 120 -13.29 -4.07 40.81
C ASP A 120 -13.83 -2.92 39.93
N LEU A 121 -14.83 -2.24 40.49
CA LEU A 121 -15.46 -0.98 40.05
C LEU A 121 -14.52 0.24 39.83
N ARG A 122 -13.19 0.11 39.91
CA ARG A 122 -12.24 1.19 39.59
C ARG A 122 -11.39 0.95 38.34
N HIS A 123 -11.27 -0.29 37.85
CA HIS A 123 -10.59 -0.60 36.58
C HIS A 123 -11.57 -0.77 35.40
N GLU A 124 -12.86 -0.95 35.69
CA GLU A 124 -13.93 -1.16 34.70
C GLU A 124 -14.21 0.09 33.83
N SER A 125 -14.07 1.30 34.39
CA SER A 125 -14.33 2.55 33.65
C SER A 125 -13.34 2.77 32.51
N HIS A 126 -12.08 2.35 32.68
CA HIS A 126 -11.05 2.49 31.65
C HIS A 126 -11.16 1.42 30.54
N ARG A 127 -11.57 0.19 30.89
CA ARG A 127 -11.65 -0.93 29.94
C ARG A 127 -12.89 -0.87 29.03
N LYS A 128 -14.05 -0.42 29.54
CA LYS A 128 -15.25 -0.17 28.72
C LYS A 128 -15.08 1.06 27.81
N ARG A 129 -14.36 2.08 28.28
CA ARG A 129 -14.02 3.27 27.48
C ARG A 129 -13.08 2.91 26.32
N SER A 130 -12.06 2.09 26.57
CA SER A 130 -11.12 1.66 25.51
C SER A 130 -11.76 0.77 24.43
N SER A 131 -12.73 -0.07 24.78
CA SER A 131 -13.48 -0.90 23.81
C SER A 131 -14.40 -0.06 22.90
N LEU A 132 -15.13 0.90 23.46
CA LEU A 132 -15.95 1.83 22.69
C LEU A 132 -15.07 2.72 21.78
N GLU A 133 -13.92 3.16 22.30
CA GLU A 133 -12.92 3.90 21.54
C GLU A 133 -12.35 3.08 20.37
N ALA A 134 -12.13 1.77 20.54
CA ALA A 134 -11.66 0.88 19.48
C ALA A 134 -12.70 0.73 18.34
N ARG A 135 -13.99 0.53 18.67
CA ARG A 135 -15.08 0.47 17.68
C ARG A 135 -15.18 1.77 16.89
N HIS A 136 -15.16 2.90 17.60
CA HIS A 136 -15.16 4.21 16.95
C HIS A 136 -13.89 4.44 16.14
N ALA A 137 -12.74 3.92 16.53
CA ALA A 137 -11.50 4.03 15.77
C ALA A 137 -11.56 3.21 14.47
N ILE A 138 -12.02 1.95 14.52
CA ILE A 138 -12.21 1.09 13.34
C ILE A 138 -13.24 1.70 12.40
N GLY A 139 -14.43 2.04 12.91
CA GLY A 139 -15.50 2.64 12.13
C GLY A 139 -15.06 3.97 11.48
N ARG A 140 -14.40 4.86 12.23
CA ARG A 140 -13.84 6.10 11.68
C ARG A 140 -12.77 5.83 10.62
N THR A 141 -11.94 4.81 10.80
CA THR A 141 -10.90 4.45 9.82
C THR A 141 -11.53 3.97 8.52
N ILE A 142 -12.48 3.03 8.59
CA ILE A 142 -13.18 2.51 7.41
C ILE A 142 -13.92 3.64 6.69
N LEU A 143 -14.73 4.43 7.42
CA LEU A 143 -15.49 5.53 6.83
C LEU A 143 -14.56 6.60 6.22
N SER A 144 -13.50 6.99 6.93
CA SER A 144 -12.52 7.95 6.40
C SER A 144 -11.82 7.45 5.14
N VAL A 145 -11.47 6.16 5.09
CA VAL A 145 -10.87 5.54 3.91
C VAL A 145 -11.86 5.51 2.75
N LEU A 146 -13.11 5.09 3.00
CA LEU A 146 -14.16 5.03 1.98
C LEU A 146 -14.52 6.43 1.47
N ASP A 147 -14.67 7.42 2.34
CA ASP A 147 -14.92 8.81 1.95
C ASP A 147 -13.77 9.38 1.14
N THR A 148 -12.52 9.08 1.52
CA THR A 148 -11.34 9.49 0.75
C THR A 148 -11.34 8.81 -0.62
N HIS A 149 -11.63 7.52 -0.70
CA HIS A 149 -11.73 6.79 -1.96
C HIS A 149 -12.85 7.36 -2.84
N LYS A 150 -14.03 7.60 -2.26
CA LYS A 150 -15.20 8.21 -2.89
C LYS A 150 -14.85 9.59 -3.44
N LYS A 151 -14.37 10.52 -2.61
CA LYS A 151 -13.94 11.85 -3.08
C LYS A 151 -12.94 11.73 -4.23
N ASN A 152 -12.00 10.80 -4.13
CA ASN A 152 -11.03 10.56 -5.19
C ASN A 152 -11.60 9.97 -6.49
N SER A 153 -12.63 9.14 -6.43
CA SER A 153 -13.31 8.60 -7.60
C SER A 153 -14.33 9.58 -8.20
N TYR A 154 -14.89 10.48 -7.38
CA TYR A 154 -15.89 11.48 -7.78
C TYR A 154 -15.32 12.89 -8.06
N ALA A 155 -14.07 13.22 -7.69
CA ALA A 155 -13.47 14.56 -7.80
C ALA A 155 -13.22 15.08 -9.24
N ALA A 156 -13.84 14.48 -10.26
CA ALA A 156 -13.65 14.86 -11.64
C ALA A 156 -14.96 15.03 -12.46
N PRO A 157 -15.97 15.83 -12.03
CA PRO A 157 -17.16 16.09 -12.87
C PRO A 157 -16.89 16.99 -14.08
N HIS A 158 -15.81 17.78 -14.07
CA HIS A 158 -15.45 18.76 -15.12
C HIS A 158 -14.73 18.15 -16.34
N TRP A 159 -14.44 16.85 -16.33
CA TRP A 159 -13.74 16.15 -17.42
C TRP A 159 -14.67 15.64 -18.53
N ARG A 160 -15.93 16.09 -18.54
CA ARG A 160 -16.96 15.71 -19.52
C ARG A 160 -16.70 16.22 -20.95
N PHE A 161 -15.58 16.89 -21.22
CA PHE A 161 -15.29 17.52 -22.52
C PHE A 161 -14.08 16.95 -23.28
N LEU A 162 -13.62 15.73 -22.97
CA LEU A 162 -12.60 15.02 -23.74
C LEU A 162 -12.99 13.56 -23.99
N GLY A 163 -12.43 12.96 -25.05
CA GLY A 163 -12.84 11.64 -25.56
C GLY A 163 -12.81 10.53 -24.51
N MET A 164 -13.82 9.65 -24.50
CA MET A 164 -13.98 8.56 -23.50
C MET A 164 -12.72 7.72 -23.25
N ARG A 165 -11.87 7.50 -24.27
CA ARG A 165 -10.60 6.77 -24.12
C ARG A 165 -9.61 7.50 -23.22
N GLU A 166 -9.47 8.80 -23.38
CA GLU A 166 -8.58 9.65 -22.57
C GLU A 166 -8.96 9.56 -21.09
N VAL A 167 -10.26 9.67 -20.81
CA VAL A 167 -10.83 9.54 -19.46
C VAL A 167 -10.53 8.16 -18.85
N LEU A 168 -10.66 7.09 -19.63
CA LEU A 168 -10.32 5.74 -19.16
C LEU A 168 -8.82 5.62 -18.83
N ILE A 169 -7.93 6.14 -19.68
CA ILE A 169 -6.49 6.11 -19.46
C ILE A 169 -6.09 6.92 -18.22
N ASP A 170 -6.64 8.12 -18.03
CA ASP A 170 -6.33 8.94 -16.86
C ASP A 170 -6.79 8.26 -15.55
N ASN A 171 -7.99 7.67 -15.55
CA ASN A 171 -8.48 6.93 -14.38
C ASN A 171 -7.63 5.69 -14.09
N MET A 172 -7.26 4.92 -15.11
CA MET A 172 -6.33 3.79 -14.94
C MET A 172 -5.00 4.26 -14.37
N ARG A 173 -4.46 5.38 -14.85
CA ARG A 173 -3.23 6.00 -14.35
C ARG A 173 -3.33 6.36 -12.87
N ARG A 174 -4.40 7.01 -12.44
CA ARG A 174 -4.62 7.38 -11.03
C ARG A 174 -4.74 6.14 -10.15
N ALA A 175 -5.55 5.17 -10.56
CA ALA A 175 -5.72 3.93 -9.82
C ALA A 175 -4.40 3.16 -9.70
N TRP A 176 -3.62 3.09 -10.79
CA TRP A 176 -2.28 2.49 -10.84
C TRP A 176 -1.31 3.11 -9.83
N TYR A 177 -1.18 4.44 -9.82
CA TYR A 177 -0.31 5.13 -8.86
C TYR A 177 -0.73 4.88 -7.42
N LYS A 178 -2.03 4.92 -7.14
CA LYS A 178 -2.57 4.71 -5.79
C LYS A 178 -2.38 3.28 -5.32
N LEU A 179 -2.66 2.29 -6.16
CA LEU A 179 -2.39 0.88 -5.87
C LEU A 179 -0.94 0.70 -5.41
N HIS A 180 0.02 1.19 -6.20
CA HIS A 180 1.44 1.06 -5.89
C HIS A 180 1.90 1.90 -4.68
N ALA A 181 1.22 3.01 -4.38
CA ALA A 181 1.48 3.76 -3.15
C ALA A 181 1.14 2.89 -1.93
N TYR A 182 -0.02 2.22 -1.93
CA TYR A 182 -0.41 1.36 -0.80
C TYR A 182 0.39 0.07 -0.69
N VAL A 183 0.87 -0.49 -1.80
CA VAL A 183 1.87 -1.57 -1.77
C VAL A 183 3.12 -1.11 -1.02
N ARG A 184 3.63 0.08 -1.34
CA ARG A 184 4.81 0.64 -0.67
C ARG A 184 4.54 0.99 0.80
N ASP A 185 3.37 1.51 1.12
CA ASP A 185 2.99 1.80 2.49
C ASP A 185 2.96 0.51 3.33
N LEU A 186 2.42 -0.60 2.79
CA LEU A 186 2.49 -1.91 3.44
C LEU A 186 3.93 -2.42 3.59
N GLN A 187 4.75 -2.33 2.54
CA GLN A 187 6.18 -2.70 2.63
C GLN A 187 6.90 -1.91 3.73
N SER A 188 6.62 -0.62 3.84
CA SER A 188 7.16 0.22 4.90
C SER A 188 6.69 -0.26 6.27
N VAL A 189 5.38 -0.49 6.45
CA VAL A 189 4.82 -1.04 7.70
C VAL A 189 5.53 -2.33 8.10
N PHE A 190 5.69 -3.25 7.16
CA PHE A 190 6.33 -4.53 7.42
C PHE A 190 7.85 -4.46 7.65
N SER A 191 8.55 -3.45 7.11
CA SER A 191 10.01 -3.33 7.28
C SER A 191 10.46 -2.96 8.70
N TRP A 192 9.57 -2.39 9.52
CA TRP A 192 9.87 -2.01 10.91
C TRP A 192 9.13 -2.85 11.96
N MET A 193 8.18 -3.69 11.55
CA MET A 193 7.55 -4.66 12.45
C MET A 193 8.54 -5.78 12.77
N GLN A 194 8.82 -6.00 14.07
CA GLN A 194 9.67 -7.10 14.51
C GLN A 194 9.00 -8.47 14.23
N PRO A 195 9.79 -9.52 13.90
CA PRO A 195 9.28 -10.88 13.68
C PRO A 195 8.48 -11.43 14.87
N ASP A 196 8.81 -11.01 16.11
CA ASP A 196 8.15 -11.50 17.32
C ASP A 196 6.69 -11.02 17.48
N ILE A 197 6.25 -10.11 16.61
CA ILE A 197 4.86 -9.66 16.51
C ILE A 197 4.01 -10.64 15.67
N ASP A 198 4.63 -11.54 14.90
CA ASP A 198 3.95 -12.59 14.12
C ASP A 198 3.15 -13.53 15.04
N ALA A 199 3.68 -13.86 16.22
CA ALA A 199 3.03 -14.80 17.13
C ALA A 199 1.66 -14.33 17.64
N SER A 200 1.32 -13.05 17.54
CA SER A 200 0.01 -12.52 17.95
C SER A 200 -1.04 -12.47 16.82
N LEU A 201 -0.61 -12.58 15.57
CA LEU A 201 -1.47 -12.47 14.37
C LEU A 201 -1.65 -13.82 13.67
N THR A 202 -0.71 -14.74 13.83
CA THR A 202 -0.85 -16.16 13.48
C THR A 202 -1.71 -16.93 14.50
N LEU A 203 -2.54 -16.25 15.31
CA LEU A 203 -3.24 -16.83 16.47
C LEU A 203 -4.67 -17.29 16.24
N ALA A 204 -5.23 -17.13 15.03
CA ALA A 204 -6.62 -17.50 14.79
C ALA A 204 -6.86 -18.29 13.48
N GLY A 205 -5.81 -18.87 12.88
CA GLY A 205 -5.96 -19.72 11.67
C GLY A 205 -6.60 -19.04 10.46
N THR A 206 -6.72 -17.71 10.45
CA THR A 206 -7.54 -16.93 9.52
C THR A 206 -6.74 -15.99 8.63
N CYS A 207 -5.52 -15.59 9.02
CA CYS A 207 -4.69 -14.64 8.27
C CYS A 207 -3.21 -15.03 8.31
N ASP A 208 -2.58 -15.22 7.14
CA ASP A 208 -1.13 -15.41 7.03
C ASP A 208 -0.46 -14.07 6.64
N LEU A 209 -0.28 -13.20 7.63
CA LEU A 209 0.41 -11.92 7.42
C LEU A 209 1.90 -12.11 7.11
N THR A 210 2.49 -13.24 7.53
CA THR A 210 3.85 -13.63 7.20
C THR A 210 3.99 -13.86 5.70
N ALA A 211 3.08 -14.60 5.07
CA ALA A 211 3.06 -14.78 3.61
C ALA A 211 2.85 -13.45 2.85
N LEU A 212 2.02 -12.54 3.37
CA LEU A 212 1.87 -11.21 2.77
C LEU A 212 3.17 -10.39 2.88
N ARG A 213 3.80 -10.36 4.06
CA ARG A 213 5.08 -9.68 4.29
C ARG A 213 6.16 -10.23 3.37
N ASP A 214 6.39 -11.54 3.44
CA ASP A 214 7.48 -12.20 2.75
C ASP A 214 7.27 -12.10 1.23
N GLY A 215 6.02 -12.24 0.77
CA GLY A 215 5.65 -12.01 -0.62
C GLY A 215 5.91 -10.57 -1.09
N LEU A 216 5.54 -9.56 -0.29
CA LEU A 216 5.78 -8.14 -0.59
C LEU A 216 7.28 -7.81 -0.68
N LEU A 217 8.08 -8.39 0.21
CA LEU A 217 9.53 -8.18 0.24
C LEU A 217 10.22 -8.92 -0.91
N ALA A 218 9.91 -10.19 -1.12
CA ALA A 218 10.49 -11.02 -2.17
C ALA A 218 10.20 -10.47 -3.57
N ARG A 219 9.00 -9.90 -3.80
CA ARG A 219 8.61 -9.34 -5.11
C ARG A 219 8.79 -7.82 -5.22
N SER A 220 9.41 -7.19 -4.23
CA SER A 220 9.59 -5.72 -4.19
C SER A 220 10.18 -5.16 -5.49
N ARG A 221 11.22 -5.82 -6.03
CA ARG A 221 11.84 -5.44 -7.31
C ARG A 221 10.87 -5.53 -8.49
N VAL A 222 10.21 -6.67 -8.66
CA VAL A 222 9.25 -6.90 -9.78
C VAL A 222 8.10 -5.89 -9.71
N LEU A 223 7.56 -5.63 -8.52
CA LEU A 223 6.49 -4.66 -8.32
C LEU A 223 6.94 -3.22 -8.60
N SER A 224 8.19 -2.87 -8.28
CA SER A 224 8.78 -1.56 -8.56
C SER A 224 9.04 -1.35 -10.06
N GLU A 225 9.54 -2.37 -10.75
CA GLU A 225 9.75 -2.36 -12.20
C GLU A 225 8.40 -2.22 -12.93
N ALA A 226 7.40 -3.04 -12.56
CA ALA A 226 6.05 -2.97 -13.09
C ALA A 226 5.46 -1.57 -12.89
N ARG A 227 5.53 -1.02 -11.68
CA ARG A 227 5.08 0.35 -11.36
C ARG A 227 5.63 1.36 -12.36
N SER A 228 6.95 1.36 -12.53
CA SER A 228 7.68 2.34 -13.33
C SER A 228 7.36 2.21 -14.82
N ALA A 229 7.31 0.97 -15.33
CA ALA A 229 6.96 0.70 -16.72
C ALA A 229 5.48 1.04 -17.02
N GLY A 230 4.54 0.61 -16.18
CA GLY A 230 3.12 0.91 -16.33
C GLY A 230 2.83 2.42 -16.23
N ALA A 231 3.50 3.11 -15.31
CA ALA A 231 3.39 4.56 -15.15
C ALA A 231 3.83 5.33 -16.41
N ARG A 232 4.93 4.90 -17.05
CA ARG A 232 5.39 5.47 -18.34
C ARG A 232 4.37 5.22 -19.44
N LEU A 233 3.95 3.97 -19.63
CA LEU A 233 2.98 3.60 -20.67
C LEU A 233 1.68 4.41 -20.57
N LEU A 234 1.10 4.52 -19.37
CA LEU A 234 -0.13 5.27 -19.15
C LEU A 234 0.05 6.79 -19.39
N LYS A 235 1.23 7.33 -19.09
CA LYS A 235 1.55 8.74 -19.32
C LYS A 235 1.73 9.04 -20.81
N ASP A 236 2.44 8.18 -21.52
CA ASP A 236 2.72 8.36 -22.94
C ASP A 236 1.46 8.18 -23.78
N GLU A 237 0.62 7.20 -23.42
CA GLU A 237 -0.68 7.00 -24.03
C GLU A 237 -1.60 8.20 -23.84
N LEU A 238 -1.69 8.73 -22.61
CA LEU A 238 -2.49 9.94 -22.33
C LEU A 238 -2.02 11.13 -23.18
N ARG A 239 -0.70 11.35 -23.28
CA ARG A 239 -0.13 12.41 -24.11
C ARG A 239 -0.38 12.20 -25.60
N ALA A 240 -0.36 10.96 -26.07
CA ALA A 240 -0.69 10.63 -27.46
C ALA A 240 -2.16 10.95 -27.75
N GLU A 241 -3.06 10.62 -26.82
CA GLU A 241 -4.50 10.88 -26.99
C GLU A 241 -4.82 12.38 -26.96
N ILE A 242 -4.24 13.16 -26.03
CA ILE A 242 -4.39 14.63 -25.99
C ILE A 242 -3.95 15.28 -27.31
N ARG A 243 -2.82 14.82 -27.87
CA ARG A 243 -2.32 15.34 -29.17
C ARG A 243 -3.26 15.02 -30.34
N ARG A 244 -4.04 13.94 -30.26
CA ARG A 244 -5.02 13.58 -31.30
C ARG A 244 -6.31 14.40 -31.16
N THR A 245 -6.70 14.77 -29.95
CA THR A 245 -7.97 15.46 -29.68
C THR A 245 -7.87 16.99 -29.79
N MET A 246 -6.67 17.57 -29.74
CA MET A 246 -6.42 18.99 -29.99
C MET A 246 -5.50 19.19 -31.21
N PRO A 247 -6.04 19.13 -32.45
CA PRO A 247 -5.28 19.55 -33.62
C PRO A 247 -5.04 21.07 -33.57
N SER A 248 -3.77 21.46 -33.74
CA SER A 248 -3.29 22.84 -33.87
C SER A 248 -3.92 23.57 -35.06
#